data_AF-A0A9E5EYN0-F1
#
_entry.id   AF-A0A9E5EYN0-F1
#
_cell.length_a   1.000
_cell.length_b   1.000
_cell.length_c   1.000
_cell.angle_alpha   90.00
_cell.angle_beta   90.00
_cell.angle_gamma   90.00
#
_symmetry.space_group_name_H-M   'P 1'
#
loop_
_entity.id
_entity.type
_entity.pdbx_description
1 polymer ?
#
loop_
_entity_poly.entity_id
_entity_poly.type
_entity_poly.pdbx_seq_one_letter_code
_entity_poly.pdbx_strand_id
1 'polypeptide(L)'
;GLPKTIGIHGDKGTAVIEQDDILKWDFLEPIAHDNDVKTRFAQKVGASGGSSNPAAISHQGHTRQLTDFVNAIKLGGKPLVDGKEGRRAVELIQAIYASNATGKVIHIK
;
A
#
# COMPACT_ATOMS: atom_id res chain seq x y z
N GLY A 1 -0.90 -8.47 16.11
CA GLY A 1 0.21 -8.07 15.21
C GLY A 1 0.44 -6.58 15.34
N LEU A 2 1.52 -6.05 14.75
CA LEU A 2 1.71 -4.61 14.62
C LEU A 2 0.87 -4.07 13.45
N PRO A 3 0.46 -2.79 13.47
CA PRO A 3 -0.23 -2.19 12.33
C PRO A 3 0.69 -2.14 11.10
N LYS A 4 0.08 -2.19 9.92
CA LYS A 4 0.78 -1.99 8.64
C LYS A 4 1.21 -0.53 8.56
N THR A 5 2.52 -0.27 8.52
CA THR A 5 3.07 1.08 8.43
C THR A 5 4.01 1.19 7.24
N ILE A 6 3.85 2.25 6.45
CA ILE A 6 4.70 2.60 5.32
C ILE A 6 5.28 3.98 5.59
N GLY A 7 6.61 4.06 5.65
CA GLY A 7 7.35 5.32 5.72
C GLY A 7 8.06 5.59 4.40
N ILE A 8 7.88 6.79 3.86
CA ILE A 8 8.59 7.29 2.69
C ILE A 8 9.40 8.51 3.14
N HIS A 9 10.72 8.41 3.03
CA HIS A 9 11.66 9.44 3.45
C HIS A 9 12.47 9.91 2.24
N GLY A 10 12.47 11.22 2.01
CA GLY A 10 13.29 11.87 1.01
C GLY A 10 14.11 13.00 1.64
N ASP A 11 14.98 13.58 0.84
CA ASP A 11 15.77 14.78 1.18
C ASP A 11 14.89 16.01 1.49
N LYS A 12 13.68 16.08 0.88
CA LYS A 12 12.76 17.22 1.01
C LYS A 12 11.56 16.99 1.92
N GLY A 13 11.47 15.84 2.57
CA GLY A 13 10.32 15.57 3.44
C GLY A 13 10.11 14.11 3.79
N THR A 14 9.01 13.85 4.48
CA THR A 14 8.62 12.54 4.95
C THR A 14 7.11 12.40 4.98
N ALA A 15 6.62 11.27 4.47
CA ALA A 15 5.27 10.80 4.68
C ALA A 15 5.29 9.48 5.45
N VAL A 16 4.44 9.34 6.47
CA VAL A 16 4.24 8.08 7.19
C VAL A 16 2.76 7.78 7.24
N ILE A 17 2.41 6.58 6.77
CA ILE A 17 1.03 6.08 6.69
C ILE A 17 0.95 4.82 7.55
N GLU A 18 0.00 4.78 8.48
CA GLU A 18 -0.31 3.61 9.28
C GLU A 18 -1.76 3.20 9.02
N GLN A 19 -1.94 1.97 8.55
CA GLN A 19 -3.22 1.46 8.07
C GLN A 19 -3.82 2.35 6.97
N ASP A 20 -4.79 3.19 7.32
CA ASP A 20 -5.46 4.16 6.45
C ASP A 20 -5.26 5.62 6.93
N ASP A 21 -4.49 5.82 8.01
CA ASP A 21 -4.22 7.11 8.64
C ASP A 21 -2.85 7.65 8.23
N ILE A 22 -2.78 8.97 8.00
CA ILE A 22 -1.51 9.66 7.80
C ILE A 22 -0.97 10.08 9.16
N LEU A 23 0.14 9.46 9.58
CA LEU A 23 0.83 9.81 10.82
C LEU A 23 1.78 11.00 10.66
N LYS A 24 2.34 11.19 9.47
CA LYS A 24 3.27 12.29 9.17
C LYS A 24 3.12 12.77 7.74
N TRP A 25 3.08 14.09 7.55
CA TRP A 25 3.03 14.76 6.24
C TRP A 25 3.84 16.07 6.32
N ASP A 26 5.16 15.92 6.31
CA ASP A 26 6.08 17.04 6.55
C ASP A 26 7.00 17.21 5.35
N PHE A 27 6.91 18.37 4.70
CA PHE A 27 7.70 18.71 3.51
C PHE A 27 8.30 20.11 3.69
N LEU A 28 9.53 20.30 3.21
CA LEU A 28 10.27 21.56 3.35
C LEU A 28 9.58 22.72 2.59
N GLU A 29 9.03 22.42 1.42
CA GLU A 29 8.35 23.38 0.55
C GLU A 29 6.86 23.02 0.49
N PRO A 30 6.01 23.63 1.34
CA PRO A 30 4.59 23.31 1.37
C PRO A 30 3.88 23.83 0.11
N ILE A 31 3.02 23.00 -0.48
CA ILE A 31 2.12 23.36 -1.59
C ILE A 31 0.67 23.43 -1.11
N ALA A 32 -0.19 24.10 -1.88
CA ALA A 32 -1.60 24.27 -1.52
C ALA A 32 -2.32 22.93 -1.21
N HIS A 33 -1.99 21.88 -1.97
CA HIS A 33 -2.55 20.54 -1.80
C HIS A 33 -2.17 19.86 -0.48
N ASP A 34 -1.10 20.28 0.21
CA ASP A 34 -0.71 19.68 1.48
C ASP A 34 -1.73 19.93 2.58
N ASN A 35 -2.39 21.09 2.55
CA ASN A 35 -3.45 21.39 3.50
C ASN A 35 -4.67 20.50 3.27
N ASP A 36 -5.03 20.23 2.02
CA ASP A 36 -6.15 19.35 1.69
C ASP A 36 -5.91 17.92 2.20
N VAL A 37 -4.68 17.41 2.04
CA VAL A 37 -4.28 16.11 2.58
C VAL A 37 -4.35 16.12 4.10
N LYS A 38 -3.75 17.12 4.76
CA LYS A 38 -3.78 17.21 6.23
C LYS A 38 -5.20 17.28 6.77
N THR A 39 -6.08 18.07 6.17
CA THR A 39 -7.48 18.19 6.58
C THR A 39 -8.25 16.90 6.33
N ARG A 40 -8.10 16.29 5.15
CA ARG A 40 -8.81 15.05 4.78
C ARG A 40 -8.46 13.89 5.71
N PHE A 41 -7.21 13.83 6.17
CA PHE A 41 -6.70 12.76 7.03
C PHE A 41 -6.50 13.19 8.49
N ALA A 42 -7.01 14.37 8.89
CA ALA A 42 -6.92 14.87 10.27
C ALA A 42 -7.73 14.01 11.25
N GLN A 43 -8.83 13.43 10.79
CA GLN A 43 -9.63 12.50 11.58
C GLN A 43 -9.08 11.09 11.38
N LYS A 44 -8.52 10.51 12.45
CA LYS A 44 -8.12 9.10 12.44
C LYS A 44 -9.33 8.24 12.16
N VAL A 45 -9.31 7.50 11.07
CA VAL A 45 -10.31 6.48 10.77
C VAL A 45 -9.88 5.27 11.59
N GLY A 46 -10.32 5.25 12.86
CA GLY A 46 -9.88 4.30 13.88
C GLY A 46 -9.66 2.90 13.33
N ALA A 47 -8.42 2.42 13.53
CA ALA A 47 -7.84 1.16 13.10
C ALA A 47 -8.76 0.20 12.31
N SER A 48 -8.77 0.31 10.98
CA SER A 48 -9.39 -0.67 10.07
C SER A 48 -8.65 -2.01 10.01
N GLY A 49 -7.53 -2.13 10.73
CA GLY A 49 -6.77 -3.37 10.83
C GLY A 49 -7.59 -4.47 11.49
N GLY A 50 -7.92 -5.52 10.73
CA GLY A 50 -8.71 -6.67 11.21
C GLY A 50 -8.04 -7.54 12.28
N SER A 51 -7.02 -7.04 12.98
CA SER A 51 -6.33 -7.74 14.07
C SER A 51 -7.23 -7.90 15.31
N SER A 52 -8.22 -7.04 15.53
CA SER A 52 -9.19 -7.14 16.64
C SER A 52 -10.60 -7.51 16.17
N ASN A 53 -10.99 -7.11 14.96
CA ASN A 53 -12.24 -7.50 14.31
C ASN A 53 -12.02 -7.70 12.80
N PRO A 54 -11.95 -8.94 12.29
CA PRO A 54 -11.80 -9.19 10.86
C PRO A 54 -12.88 -8.55 9.98
N ALA A 55 -14.10 -8.35 10.51
CA ALA A 55 -15.20 -7.70 9.80
C ALA A 55 -15.03 -6.16 9.67
N ALA A 56 -14.06 -5.57 10.38
CA ALA A 56 -13.71 -4.15 10.23
C ALA A 56 -12.86 -3.87 8.97
N ILE A 57 -12.37 -4.92 8.28
CA ILE A 57 -11.64 -4.76 7.02
C ILE A 57 -12.63 -4.39 5.92
N SER A 58 -12.38 -3.24 5.29
CA SER A 58 -13.20 -2.75 4.19
C SER A 58 -13.06 -3.58 2.91
N HIS A 59 -14.18 -3.92 2.29
CA HIS A 59 -14.20 -4.62 0.99
C HIS A 59 -13.90 -3.70 -0.21
N GLN A 60 -13.76 -2.38 0.00
CA GLN A 60 -13.63 -1.38 -1.07
C GLN A 60 -12.43 -1.63 -1.98
N GLY A 61 -11.31 -2.13 -1.43
CA GLY A 61 -10.14 -2.51 -2.22
C GLY A 61 -10.45 -3.60 -3.25
N HIS A 62 -11.18 -4.65 -2.83
CA HIS A 62 -11.60 -5.71 -3.73
C HIS A 62 -12.59 -5.22 -4.78
N THR A 63 -13.56 -4.39 -4.40
CA THR A 63 -14.51 -3.79 -5.34
C THR A 63 -13.78 -3.02 -6.45
N ARG A 64 -12.78 -2.19 -6.09
CA ARG A 64 -11.96 -1.45 -7.07
C ARG A 64 -11.16 -2.37 -7.97
N GLN A 65 -10.50 -3.38 -7.42
CA GLN A 65 -9.69 -4.34 -8.19
C GLN A 65 -10.54 -5.14 -9.19
N LEU A 66 -11.72 -5.62 -8.78
CA LEU A 66 -12.64 -6.34 -9.66
C LEU A 66 -13.23 -5.42 -10.75
N THR A 67 -13.52 -4.16 -10.40
CA THR A 67 -14.02 -3.17 -11.36
C THR A 67 -12.99 -2.91 -12.45
N ASP A 68 -11.72 -2.69 -12.07
CA ASP A 68 -10.61 -2.53 -13.01
C ASP A 68 -10.46 -3.73 -13.94
N PHE A 69 -10.47 -4.95 -13.37
CA PHE A 69 -10.39 -6.18 -14.15
C PHE A 69 -11.54 -6.32 -15.17
N VAL A 70 -12.78 -6.07 -14.75
CA VAL A 70 -13.95 -6.12 -15.64
C VAL A 70 -13.84 -5.07 -16.75
N ASN A 71 -13.38 -3.86 -16.43
CA ASN A 71 -13.19 -2.80 -17.41
C ASN A 71 -12.10 -3.16 -18.43
N ALA A 72 -10.98 -3.73 -17.98
CA ALA A 72 -9.92 -4.20 -18.87
C ALA A 72 -10.44 -5.24 -19.88
N ILE A 73 -11.29 -6.18 -19.43
CA ILE A 73 -11.93 -7.14 -20.33
C ILE A 73 -12.84 -6.43 -21.35
N LYS A 74 -13.74 -5.57 -20.87
CA LYS A 74 -14.74 -4.91 -21.72
C LYS A 74 -14.12 -3.98 -22.77
N LEU A 75 -13.05 -3.30 -22.42
CA LEU A 75 -12.40 -2.29 -23.26
C LEU A 75 -11.19 -2.84 -24.03
N GLY A 76 -10.85 -4.12 -23.88
CA GLY A 76 -9.70 -4.74 -24.53
C GLY A 76 -8.34 -4.21 -24.03
N GLY A 77 -8.27 -3.81 -22.76
CA GLY A 77 -7.08 -3.27 -22.10
C GLY A 77 -6.38 -4.26 -21.17
N LYS A 78 -5.39 -3.77 -20.43
CA LYS A 78 -4.74 -4.50 -19.32
C LYS A 78 -5.24 -3.96 -17.98
N PRO A 79 -5.50 -4.82 -16.98
CA PRO A 79 -5.74 -4.34 -15.63
C PRO A 79 -4.51 -3.62 -15.08
N LEU A 80 -4.69 -2.79 -14.06
CA LEU A 80 -3.62 -2.09 -13.35
C LEU A 80 -2.57 -3.05 -12.77
N VAL A 81 -3.01 -4.25 -12.38
CA VAL A 81 -2.14 -5.33 -11.90
C VAL A 81 -2.44 -6.59 -12.71
N ASP A 82 -1.57 -6.92 -13.65
CA ASP A 82 -1.68 -8.12 -14.47
C ASP A 82 -1.01 -9.33 -13.81
N GLY A 83 -1.07 -10.49 -14.47
CA GLY A 83 -0.46 -11.72 -13.94
C GLY A 83 1.08 -11.65 -13.79
N LYS A 84 1.76 -10.82 -14.59
CA LYS A 84 3.22 -10.65 -14.49
C LYS A 84 3.56 -9.81 -13.26
N GLU A 85 2.85 -8.71 -13.03
CA GLU A 85 3.01 -7.92 -11.80
C GLU A 85 2.63 -8.74 -10.55
N GLY A 86 1.55 -9.53 -10.63
CA GLY A 86 1.19 -10.47 -9.56
C GLY A 86 2.29 -11.50 -9.25
N ARG A 87 2.95 -12.04 -10.28
CA ARG A 87 4.07 -12.97 -10.13
C ARG A 87 5.27 -12.33 -9.42
N ARG A 88 5.56 -11.04 -9.66
CA ARG A 88 6.68 -10.34 -9.02
C ARG A 88 6.53 -10.28 -7.50
N ALA A 89 5.31 -10.05 -7.00
CA ALA A 89 5.03 -10.06 -5.56
C ALA A 89 5.31 -11.44 -4.94
N VAL A 90 4.90 -12.52 -5.61
CA VAL A 90 5.18 -13.90 -5.16
C VAL A 90 6.68 -14.20 -5.18
N GLU A 91 7.39 -13.81 -6.24
CA GLU A 91 8.83 -13.99 -6.38
C GLU A 91 9.60 -13.28 -5.26
N LEU A 92 9.21 -12.06 -4.90
CA LEU A 92 9.80 -11.32 -3.78
C LEU A 92 9.58 -12.04 -2.44
N ILE A 93 8.36 -12.51 -2.17
CA ILE A 93 8.05 -13.23 -0.92
C ILE A 93 8.91 -14.50 -0.83
N GLN A 94 9.01 -15.27 -1.92
CA GLN A 94 9.86 -16.46 -1.96
C GLN A 94 11.34 -16.13 -1.72
N ALA A 95 11.84 -15.03 -2.29
CA ALA A 95 13.22 -14.58 -2.07
C ALA A 95 13.48 -14.17 -0.62
N ILE A 96 12.51 -13.55 0.06
CA ILE A 96 12.60 -13.24 1.51
C ILE A 96 12.75 -14.54 2.32
N TYR A 97 11.93 -15.56 2.04
CA TYR A 97 12.04 -16.85 2.72
C TYR A 97 13.39 -17.55 2.44
N ALA A 98 13.85 -17.54 1.19
CA ALA A 98 15.13 -18.13 0.81
C ALA A 98 16.32 -17.39 1.45
N SER A 99 16.26 -16.06 1.52
CA SER A 99 17.26 -15.23 2.19
C SER A 99 17.33 -15.58 3.67
N ASN A 100 16.18 -15.65 4.35
CA ASN A 100 16.11 -16.04 5.76
C ASN A 100 16.66 -17.45 6.02
N ALA A 101 16.37 -18.41 5.15
CA ALA A 101 16.84 -19.79 5.31
C ALA A 101 18.35 -19.95 5.08
N THR A 102 18.96 -19.10 4.23
CA THR A 102 20.36 -19.25 3.80
C THR A 102 21.30 -18.22 4.42
N GLY A 103 20.77 -17.13 4.98
CA GLY A 103 21.54 -15.97 5.43
C GLY A 103 22.20 -15.20 4.29
N LYS A 104 21.76 -15.38 3.04
CA LYS A 104 22.37 -14.78 1.84
C LYS A 104 21.41 -13.85 1.12
N VAL A 105 21.97 -12.84 0.46
CA VAL A 105 21.21 -11.97 -0.46
C VAL A 105 20.68 -12.81 -1.63
N ILE A 106 19.39 -12.70 -1.90
CA ILE A 106 18.72 -13.31 -3.05
C ILE A 106 18.37 -12.21 -4.05
N HIS A 107 18.86 -12.34 -5.28
CA HIS A 107 18.52 -11.43 -6.37
C HIS A 107 17.32 -11.97 -7.14
N ILE A 108 16.30 -11.14 -7.31
CA ILE A 108 15.10 -11.42 -8.14
C ILE A 108 15.16 -10.61 -9.43
N LYS A 109 14.41 -11.05 -10.45
CA LYS A 109 14.45 -10.49 -11.81
C LYS A 109 13.50 -9.33 -12.06
#